data_AF-A0A150S6C3-F1
#
_entry.id   AF-A0A150S6C3-F1
#
_cell.length_a   1.000
_cell.length_b   1.000
_cell.length_c   1.000
_cell.angle_alpha   90.00
_cell.angle_beta   90.00
_cell.angle_gamma   90.00
#
_symmetry.space_group_name_H-M   'P 1'
#
loop_
_entity.id
_entity.type
_entity.pdbx_description
1 polymer ?
#
loop_
_entity_poly.entity_id
_entity_poly.type
_entity_poly.pdbx_seq_one_letter_code
_entity_poly.pdbx_strand_id
1 'polypeptide(L)'
;MNGLMEIKDLSDSLRADPRFTTRRKWLILSELVYLPTREKVEEGFRYFTCPVEALTAALARRDFAAIAKLPFALDAEGDPDTSAVRLDLAYTASGALAAFQPVEFREHVPTPLSASVILEGAEAQALRETLREIDQSS
;
A
#
# COMPACT_ATOMS: atom_id res chain seq x y z
N MET A 1 -11.15 -3.87 30.15
CA MET A 1 -10.07 -4.45 29.32
C MET A 1 -10.07 -3.69 28.02
N ASN A 2 -8.96 -3.03 27.70
CA ASN A 2 -8.83 -2.13 26.55
C ASN A 2 -9.17 -2.88 25.26
N GLY A 3 -10.20 -2.43 24.56
CA GLY A 3 -10.49 -2.90 23.20
C GLY A 3 -9.33 -2.52 22.31
N LEU A 4 -8.49 -3.49 21.95
CA LEU A 4 -7.54 -3.35 20.87
C LEU A 4 -8.36 -2.99 19.63
N MET A 5 -8.27 -1.74 19.18
CA MET A 5 -8.81 -1.36 17.87
C MET A 5 -8.11 -2.23 16.84
N GLU A 6 -8.87 -3.11 16.20
CA GLU A 6 -8.41 -3.92 15.09
C GLU A 6 -7.94 -2.98 13.97
N ILE A 7 -6.66 -3.10 13.59
CA ILE A 7 -6.12 -2.33 12.47
C ILE A 7 -6.67 -2.98 11.21
N LYS A 8 -7.54 -2.25 10.51
CA LYS A 8 -8.08 -2.68 9.22
C LYS A 8 -6.96 -2.78 8.18
N ASP A 9 -7.08 -3.74 7.27
CA ASP A 9 -6.23 -3.75 6.07
C ASP A 9 -6.48 -2.52 5.19
N LEU A 10 -5.60 -2.32 4.22
CA LEU A 10 -5.59 -1.12 3.40
C LEU A 10 -6.88 -1.00 2.59
N SER A 11 -7.31 -2.08 1.94
CA SER A 11 -8.51 -2.11 1.11
C SER A 11 -9.75 -1.75 1.93
N ASP A 12 -9.89 -2.33 3.11
CA ASP A 12 -11.03 -2.07 4.00
C ASP A 12 -10.98 -0.68 4.63
N SER A 13 -9.78 -0.17 4.91
CA SER A 13 -9.57 1.22 5.34
C SER A 13 -10.05 2.20 4.27
N LEU A 14 -9.70 1.97 3.00
CA LEU A 14 -10.11 2.83 1.90
C LEU A 14 -11.61 2.73 1.61
N ARG A 15 -12.19 1.52 1.65
CA ARG A 15 -13.65 1.33 1.47
C ARG A 15 -14.48 2.01 2.55
N ALA A 16 -13.95 2.11 3.76
CA ALA A 16 -14.61 2.78 4.87
C ALA A 16 -14.47 4.32 4.83
N ASP A 17 -13.57 4.85 3.99
CA ASP A 17 -13.29 6.27 3.89
C ASP A 17 -14.25 6.98 2.91
N PRO A 18 -14.89 8.10 3.32
CA PRO A 18 -15.90 8.78 2.51
C PRO A 18 -15.37 9.41 1.22
N ARG A 19 -14.05 9.53 1.06
CA ARG A 19 -13.42 9.99 -0.20
C ARG A 19 -13.44 8.91 -1.29
N PHE A 20 -13.85 7.70 -0.95
CA PHE A 20 -13.87 6.57 -1.86
C PHE A 20 -15.29 6.06 -2.09
N THR A 21 -15.48 5.42 -3.24
CA THR A 21 -16.70 4.68 -3.52
C THR A 21 -16.38 3.40 -4.26
N THR A 22 -17.15 2.35 -4.01
CA THR A 22 -17.06 1.11 -4.76
C THR A 22 -18.05 1.17 -5.92
N ARG A 23 -17.53 1.25 -7.14
CA ARG A 23 -18.33 1.22 -8.36
C ARG A 23 -18.42 -0.21 -8.89
N ARG A 24 -19.63 -0.73 -9.08
CA ARG A 24 -19.82 -2.01 -9.78
C ARG A 24 -19.51 -1.84 -11.26
N LYS A 25 -18.69 -2.75 -11.77
CA LYS A 25 -18.35 -2.87 -13.19
C LYS A 25 -18.67 -4.31 -13.57
N TRP A 26 -19.78 -4.56 -14.25
CA TRP A 26 -20.33 -5.92 -14.46
C TRP A 26 -20.84 -6.60 -13.17
N LEU A 27 -21.42 -7.79 -13.31
CA LEU A 27 -22.15 -8.49 -12.25
C LEU A 27 -21.26 -8.99 -11.09
N ILE A 28 -19.96 -9.15 -11.32
CA ILE A 28 -19.02 -9.78 -10.37
C ILE A 28 -17.76 -8.96 -10.07
N LEU A 29 -17.54 -7.85 -10.77
CA LEU A 29 -16.35 -7.01 -10.58
C LEU A 29 -16.76 -5.66 -10.01
N SER A 30 -16.00 -5.18 -9.04
CA SER A 30 -16.15 -3.85 -8.48
C SER A 30 -14.80 -3.15 -8.44
N GLU A 31 -14.78 -1.88 -8.81
CA GLU A 31 -13.59 -1.04 -8.75
C GLU A 31 -13.74 -0.03 -7.61
N LEU A 32 -12.66 0.21 -6.88
CA LEU A 32 -12.58 1.29 -5.92
C LEU A 32 -12.25 2.58 -6.68
N VAL A 33 -12.97 3.66 -6.40
CA VAL A 33 -12.86 4.94 -7.10
C VAL A 33 -12.60 6.04 -6.08
N TYR A 34 -11.58 6.84 -6.33
CA TYR A 34 -11.27 8.04 -5.54
C TYR A 34 -12.15 9.19 -6.04
N LEU A 35 -13.11 9.62 -5.22
CA LEU A 35 -14.17 10.55 -5.62
C LEU A 35 -13.67 11.92 -6.11
N PRO A 36 -12.65 12.55 -5.51
CA PRO A 36 -12.20 13.88 -5.91
C PRO A 36 -11.77 13.98 -7.38
N THR A 37 -11.12 12.93 -7.93
CA THR A 37 -10.72 12.89 -9.34
C THR A 37 -11.51 11.90 -10.19
N ARG A 38 -12.36 11.08 -9.57
CA ARG A 38 -13.12 9.97 -10.18
C ARG A 38 -12.24 8.91 -10.84
N GLU A 39 -10.99 8.85 -10.43
CA GLU A 39 -10.05 7.84 -10.92
C GLU A 39 -10.24 6.52 -10.19
N LYS A 40 -9.99 5.43 -10.93
CA LYS A 40 -9.84 4.11 -10.34
C LYS A 40 -8.61 4.12 -9.42
N VAL A 41 -8.77 3.52 -8.25
CA VAL A 41 -7.67 3.17 -7.35
C VAL A 41 -7.09 1.82 -7.79
N GLU A 42 -5.79 1.79 -8.01
CA GLU A 42 -5.00 0.59 -8.25
C GLU A 42 -4.40 0.15 -6.92
N GLU A 43 -4.52 -1.13 -6.60
CA GLU A 43 -3.98 -1.73 -5.38
C GLU A 43 -2.80 -2.60 -5.77
N GLY A 44 -1.69 -2.44 -5.05
CA GLY A 44 -0.41 -3.09 -5.35
C GLY A 44 0.33 -3.45 -4.07
N PHE A 45 1.52 -4.03 -4.21
CA PHE A 45 2.34 -4.40 -3.06
C PHE A 45 3.82 -4.53 -3.42
N ARG A 46 4.68 -4.59 -2.40
CA ARG A 46 6.10 -4.99 -2.53
C ARG A 46 6.60 -5.76 -1.33
N TYR A 47 7.37 -6.81 -1.54
CA TYR A 47 8.03 -7.57 -0.47
C TYR A 47 9.47 -7.11 -0.22
N PHE A 48 9.92 -7.20 1.04
CA PHE A 48 11.22 -6.72 1.50
C PHE A 48 11.97 -7.77 2.32
N THR A 49 13.28 -7.90 2.11
CA THR A 49 14.17 -8.78 2.90
C THR A 49 14.85 -8.06 4.05
N CYS A 50 14.26 -6.97 4.55
CA CYS A 50 14.74 -6.21 5.69
C CYS A 50 13.92 -6.48 6.96
N PRO A 51 14.45 -6.14 8.15
CA PRO A 51 13.66 -6.10 9.37
C PRO A 51 12.44 -5.18 9.22
N VAL A 52 11.32 -5.58 9.82
CA VAL A 52 10.04 -4.87 9.73
C VAL A 52 10.13 -3.45 10.30
N GLU A 53 11.01 -3.24 11.27
CA GLU A 53 11.29 -1.95 11.90
C GLU A 53 11.87 -0.95 10.89
N ALA A 54 12.65 -1.41 9.90
CA ALA A 54 13.24 -0.54 8.89
C ALA A 54 12.15 0.06 7.99
N LEU A 55 11.22 -0.78 7.52
CA LEU A 55 10.08 -0.37 6.69
C LEU A 55 9.13 0.55 7.47
N THR A 56 8.71 0.13 8.67
CA THR A 56 7.76 0.90 9.49
C THR A 56 8.34 2.25 9.92
N ALA A 57 9.62 2.31 10.28
CA ALA A 57 10.27 3.57 10.65
C ALA A 57 10.44 4.51 9.45
N ALA A 58 10.78 4.00 8.25
CA ALA A 58 10.85 4.82 7.04
C ALA A 58 9.48 5.39 6.66
N LEU A 59 8.42 4.56 6.74
CA LEU A 59 7.06 5.00 6.45
C LEU A 59 6.54 6.01 7.49
N ALA A 60 6.84 5.81 8.77
CA ALA A 60 6.46 6.75 9.83
C ALA A 60 7.07 8.15 9.62
N ARG A 61 8.27 8.22 9.04
CA ARG A 61 8.93 9.47 8.64
C ARG A 61 8.48 10.00 7.28
N ARG A 62 7.62 9.27 6.56
CA ARG A 62 7.25 9.53 5.15
C ARG A 62 8.47 9.60 4.23
N ASP A 63 9.49 8.82 4.53
CA ASP A 63 10.75 8.77 3.77
C ASP A 63 10.67 7.72 2.67
N PHE A 64 9.89 8.03 1.63
CA PHE A 64 9.65 7.10 0.50
C PHE A 64 10.92 6.84 -0.32
N ALA A 65 11.86 7.80 -0.33
CA ALA A 65 13.16 7.61 -0.94
C ALA A 65 14.01 6.58 -0.18
N ALA A 66 13.89 6.50 1.15
CA ALA A 66 14.49 5.42 1.93
C ALA A 66 13.77 4.08 1.69
N ILE A 67 12.43 4.08 1.61
CA ILE A 67 11.66 2.86 1.31
C ILE A 67 12.09 2.25 -0.04
N ALA A 68 12.22 3.06 -1.08
CA ALA A 68 12.65 2.61 -2.41
C ALA A 68 14.09 2.02 -2.43
N LYS A 69 14.89 2.27 -1.40
CA LYS A 69 16.26 1.76 -1.23
C LYS A 69 16.35 0.55 -0.31
N LEU A 70 15.25 0.16 0.34
CA LEU A 70 15.24 -1.03 1.19
C LEU A 70 15.45 -2.28 0.32
N PRO A 71 16.16 -3.30 0.84
CA PRO A 71 16.33 -4.57 0.13
C PRO A 71 14.98 -5.21 -0.22
N PHE A 72 14.69 -5.32 -1.52
CA PHE A 72 13.52 -6.05 -1.99
C PHE A 72 13.72 -7.55 -1.81
N ALA A 73 12.62 -8.28 -1.68
CA ALA A 73 12.64 -9.73 -1.79
C ALA A 73 12.75 -10.10 -3.27
N LEU A 74 13.93 -10.56 -3.69
CA LEU A 74 14.23 -11.04 -5.02
C LEU A 74 14.83 -12.44 -4.92
N ASP A 75 14.59 -13.29 -5.91
CA ASP A 75 15.19 -14.62 -6.00
C ASP A 75 16.62 -14.58 -6.57
N ALA A 76 17.19 -15.74 -6.86
CA ALA A 76 18.56 -15.86 -7.37
C ALA A 76 18.75 -15.30 -8.80
N GLU A 77 17.67 -15.15 -9.56
CA GLU A 77 17.66 -14.60 -10.93
C GLU A 77 17.38 -13.08 -10.92
N GLY A 78 17.02 -12.53 -9.75
CA GLY A 78 16.68 -11.12 -9.55
C GLY A 78 15.20 -10.83 -9.75
N ASP A 79 14.37 -11.87 -9.88
CA ASP A 79 12.94 -11.75 -10.06
C ASP A 79 12.23 -11.57 -8.70
N PRO A 80 11.04 -10.93 -8.68
CA PRO A 80 10.34 -10.68 -7.42
C PRO A 80 9.97 -11.94 -6.65
N ASP A 81 10.39 -12.02 -5.39
CA ASP A 81 10.10 -13.12 -4.47
C ASP A 81 9.17 -12.68 -3.33
N THR A 82 8.84 -13.60 -2.44
CA THR A 82 7.99 -13.40 -1.26
C THR A 82 8.83 -13.33 0.01
N SER A 83 8.32 -12.64 1.02
CA SER A 83 8.94 -12.58 2.35
C SER A 83 7.90 -12.29 3.42
N ALA A 84 8.30 -12.31 4.68
CA ALA A 84 7.41 -11.96 5.79
C ALA A 84 7.04 -10.47 5.83
N VAL A 85 7.80 -9.58 5.18
CA VAL A 85 7.60 -8.12 5.26
C VAL A 85 7.11 -7.59 3.92
N ARG A 86 5.97 -6.91 3.93
CA ARG A 86 5.30 -6.37 2.75
C ARG A 86 4.86 -4.93 2.99
N LEU A 87 4.88 -4.12 1.93
CA LEU A 87 4.19 -2.83 1.90
C LEU A 87 3.01 -2.95 0.94
N ASP A 88 1.80 -2.76 1.45
CA ASP A 88 0.59 -2.62 0.63
C ASP A 88 0.49 -1.20 0.12
N LEU A 89 0.10 -1.06 -1.13
CA LEU A 89 0.02 0.20 -1.86
C LEU A 89 -1.38 0.38 -2.43
N ALA A 90 -1.85 1.62 -2.48
CA ALA A 90 -3.00 1.98 -3.32
C ALA A 90 -2.81 3.37 -3.92
N TYR A 91 -3.05 3.54 -5.20
CA TYR A 91 -2.77 4.82 -5.87
C TYR A 91 -3.68 5.05 -7.09
N THR A 92 -3.76 6.30 -7.56
CA THR A 92 -4.42 6.63 -8.83
C THR A 92 -3.38 6.84 -9.92
N ALA A 93 -3.74 6.55 -11.17
CA ALA A 93 -2.83 6.67 -12.32
C ALA A 93 -2.26 8.08 -12.50
N SER A 94 -3.03 9.12 -12.16
CA SER A 94 -2.55 10.51 -12.20
C SER A 94 -1.53 10.82 -11.11
N GLY A 95 -1.57 10.14 -9.96
CA GLY A 95 -0.85 10.51 -8.74
C GLY A 95 -1.68 11.39 -7.78
N ALA A 96 -2.98 11.55 -8.01
CA ALA A 96 -3.85 12.32 -7.11
C ALA A 96 -3.97 11.73 -5.69
N LEU A 97 -3.78 10.41 -5.57
CA LEU A 97 -3.82 9.66 -4.32
C LEU A 97 -2.64 8.67 -4.27
N ALA A 98 -2.05 8.54 -3.08
CA ALA A 98 -1.13 7.47 -2.74
C ALA A 98 -1.39 7.00 -1.31
N ALA A 99 -1.56 5.71 -1.09
CA ALA A 99 -1.79 5.12 0.22
C ALA A 99 -0.87 3.92 0.46
N PHE A 100 -0.48 3.74 1.71
CA PHE A 100 0.58 2.81 2.11
C PHE A 100 0.20 2.13 3.42
N GLN A 101 0.44 0.83 3.53
CA GLN A 101 0.30 0.12 4.80
C GLN A 101 1.39 -0.95 4.95
N PRO A 102 2.18 -0.92 6.04
CA PRO A 102 3.17 -1.94 6.31
C PRO A 102 2.47 -3.18 6.89
N VAL A 103 2.81 -4.34 6.34
CA VAL A 103 2.21 -5.63 6.66
C VAL A 103 3.31 -6.64 6.97
N GLU A 104 3.07 -7.45 8.00
CA GLU A 104 3.90 -8.61 8.32
C GLU A 104 3.06 -9.88 8.23
N PHE A 105 3.58 -10.91 7.56
CA PHE A 105 2.97 -12.23 7.56
C PHE A 105 3.34 -12.96 8.85
N ARG A 106 2.39 -13.05 9.77
CA ARG A 106 2.51 -13.80 11.03
C ARG A 106 1.71 -15.07 10.91
N GLU A 107 2.36 -16.22 11.08
CA GLU A 107 1.70 -17.53 10.94
C GLU A 107 0.94 -17.67 9.59
N HIS A 108 1.53 -17.14 8.52
CA HIS A 108 0.93 -17.06 7.17
C HIS A 108 -0.29 -16.13 7.01
N VAL A 109 -0.61 -15.33 8.02
CA VAL A 109 -1.69 -14.33 7.97
C VAL A 109 -1.10 -12.93 7.78
N PRO A 110 -1.49 -12.18 6.73
CA PRO A 110 -1.07 -10.78 6.58
C PRO A 110 -1.64 -9.95 7.72
N THR A 111 -0.75 -9.39 8.54
CA THR A 111 -1.10 -8.59 9.71
C THR A 111 -0.66 -7.15 9.48
N PRO A 112 -1.60 -6.18 9.36
CA PRO A 112 -1.28 -4.77 9.34
C PRO A 112 -0.54 -4.33 10.61
N LEU A 113 0.55 -3.59 10.43
CA LEU A 113 1.40 -3.15 11.54
C LEU A 113 1.09 -1.74 12.03
N SER A 114 0.46 -0.94 11.18
CA SER A 114 0.00 0.40 11.50
C SER A 114 -1.25 0.76 10.71
N ALA A 115 -1.91 1.84 11.12
CA ALA A 115 -2.89 2.51 10.27
C ALA A 115 -2.26 2.87 8.92
N SER A 116 -3.09 2.91 7.87
CA SER A 116 -2.65 3.32 6.55
C SER A 116 -2.24 4.79 6.53
N VAL A 117 -1.18 5.08 5.79
CA VAL A 117 -0.77 6.45 5.47
C VAL A 117 -1.42 6.80 4.15
N ILE A 118 -2.27 7.83 4.12
CA ILE A 118 -2.93 8.32 2.91
C ILE A 118 -2.41 9.72 2.59
N LEU A 119 -1.90 9.90 1.37
CA LEU A 119 -1.41 11.15 0.82
C LEU A 119 -2.28 11.57 -0.37
N GLU A 120 -2.42 12.88 -0.54
CA GLU A 120 -3.23 13.50 -1.59
C GLU A 120 -2.49 14.68 -2.22
N GLY A 121 -2.90 15.06 -3.42
CA GLY A 121 -2.41 16.27 -4.09
C GLY A 121 -0.91 16.20 -4.38
N ALA A 122 -0.17 17.27 -4.07
CA ALA A 122 1.24 17.39 -4.44
C ALA A 122 2.13 16.31 -3.82
N GLU A 123 1.84 15.86 -2.59
CA GLU A 123 2.60 14.80 -1.92
C GLU A 123 2.45 13.46 -2.64
N ALA A 124 1.22 13.07 -3.00
CA ALA A 124 0.96 11.87 -3.78
C ALA A 124 1.53 11.97 -5.21
N GLN A 125 1.38 13.14 -5.83
CA GLN A 125 1.83 13.40 -7.19
C GLN A 125 3.35 13.24 -7.32
N ALA A 126 4.11 13.67 -6.31
CA ALA A 126 5.56 13.55 -6.27
C ALA A 126 6.03 12.08 -6.20
N LEU A 127 5.19 11.16 -5.73
CA LEU A 127 5.51 9.74 -5.58
C LEU A 127 5.06 8.89 -6.76
N ARG A 128 4.40 9.46 -7.76
CA ARG A 128 3.76 8.71 -8.84
C ARG A 128 4.69 7.72 -9.55
N GLU A 129 5.89 8.16 -9.93
CA GLU A 129 6.82 7.29 -10.63
C GLU A 129 7.46 6.28 -9.67
N THR A 130 7.80 6.70 -8.44
CA THR A 130 8.29 5.80 -7.38
C THR A 130 7.30 4.68 -7.05
N LEU A 131 6.00 4.97 -7.03
CA LEU A 131 4.95 3.96 -6.79
C LEU A 131 4.94 2.88 -7.86
N ARG A 132 5.10 3.26 -9.12
CA ARG A 132 5.17 2.31 -10.24
C ARG A 132 6.43 1.44 -10.18
N GLU A 133 7.53 1.99 -9.69
CA GLU A 133 8.78 1.24 -9.51
C GLU A 133 8.70 0.24 -8.34
N ILE A 134 8.02 0.63 -7.26
CA ILE A 134 7.88 -0.22 -6.07
C ILE A 134 6.81 -1.31 -6.31
N ASP A 135 5.73 -1.01 -7.02
CA ASP A 135 4.63 -1.96 -7.22
C ASP A 135 5.06 -3.21 -8.01
N GLN A 136 4.97 -4.36 -7.34
CA GLN A 136 5.30 -5.69 -7.87
C GLN A 136 4.08 -6.39 -8.50
N SER A 137 2.88 -5.81 -8.40
CA SER A 137 1.64 -6.50 -8.81
C SER A 137 1.41 -6.57 -10.32
N SER A 138 2.24 -5.88 -11.11
CA SER A 138 2.09 -5.69 -12.56
C SER A 138 3.13 -6.44 -13.37
#